data_AF-A0A9W6XBU3-F1
#
_entry.id   AF-A0A9W6XBU3-F1
#
_cell.length_a   1.000
_cell.length_b   1.000
_cell.length_c   1.000
_cell.angle_alpha   90.00
_cell.angle_beta   90.00
_cell.angle_gamma   90.00
#
_symmetry.space_group_name_H-M   'P 1'
#
loop_
_entity.id
_entity.type
_entity.pdbx_description
1 polymer ?
#
loop_
_entity_poly.entity_id
_entity_poly.type
_entity_poly.pdbx_seq_one_letter_code
_entity_poly.pdbx_strand_id
1 'polypeptide(L)'
;MHKKNFYESIPKSKLKKFPKNDHFELSFRMCVASPSGSGKSNTVLFIIALLSKCFTKIVVCTKTNETLYDHLQDTIDNVQVTEEGMVPAMSEYDSETSKLIIFDDLVMEPKRTQAQISQYFIRGRKQGWSMIYISQSYFGISKTIRINSQYVILGRNLTQRDLGIICRGFPTDIPVKTFIDLYRRTTSEKMSTMMMDIINRKIYKNVIEYVCDL
;
A
#
# COMPACT_ATOMS: atom_id res chain seq x y z
N MET A 1 -33.98 5.99 -15.69
CA MET A 1 -33.32 4.71 -16.02
C MET A 1 -32.21 4.48 -15.01
N HIS A 2 -32.32 3.49 -14.12
CA HIS A 2 -31.25 3.20 -13.15
C HIS A 2 -30.05 2.56 -13.88
N LYS A 3 -28.84 3.04 -13.59
CA LYS A 3 -27.60 2.47 -14.13
C LYS A 3 -27.47 1.03 -13.63
N LYS A 4 -27.59 0.05 -14.52
CA LYS A 4 -27.37 -1.37 -14.21
C LYS A 4 -25.88 -1.63 -14.01
N ASN A 5 -25.50 -2.21 -12.88
CA ASN A 5 -24.13 -2.68 -12.64
C ASN A 5 -23.95 -4.06 -13.28
N PHE A 6 -23.27 -4.13 -14.43
CA PHE A 6 -23.08 -5.40 -15.13
C PHE A 6 -22.21 -6.41 -14.37
N TYR A 7 -21.39 -5.98 -13.41
CA TYR A 7 -20.61 -6.93 -12.57
C TYR A 7 -21.51 -7.83 -11.74
N GLU A 8 -22.68 -7.35 -11.31
CA GLU A 8 -23.65 -8.14 -10.54
C GLU A 8 -24.29 -9.25 -11.37
N SER A 9 -24.24 -9.14 -12.70
CA SER A 9 -24.75 -10.17 -13.62
C SER A 9 -23.73 -11.25 -13.97
N ILE A 10 -22.45 -11.09 -13.58
CA ILE A 10 -21.41 -12.09 -13.83
C ILE A 10 -21.61 -13.25 -12.85
N PRO A 11 -21.67 -14.51 -13.32
CA PRO A 11 -21.75 -15.67 -12.44
C PRO A 11 -20.60 -15.65 -11.42
N LYS A 12 -20.90 -15.77 -10.12
CA LYS A 12 -19.90 -15.74 -9.04
C LYS A 12 -18.81 -16.81 -9.18
N SER A 13 -19.07 -17.89 -9.91
CA SER A 13 -18.09 -18.94 -10.23
C SER A 13 -17.01 -18.49 -11.22
N LYS A 14 -17.27 -17.46 -12.03
CA LYS A 14 -16.31 -16.87 -12.97
C LYS A 14 -15.46 -15.77 -12.36
N LEU A 15 -15.77 -15.34 -11.13
CA LEU A 15 -15.04 -14.32 -10.42
C LEU A 15 -13.94 -14.97 -9.57
N LYS A 16 -12.71 -14.47 -9.68
CA LYS A 16 -11.63 -14.84 -8.76
C LYS A 16 -12.05 -14.51 -7.33
N LYS A 17 -11.80 -15.44 -6.41
CA LYS A 17 -12.11 -15.27 -5.00
C LYS A 17 -10.80 -15.21 -4.22
N PHE A 18 -10.63 -14.12 -3.49
CA PHE A 18 -9.52 -13.98 -2.55
C PHE A 18 -10.05 -14.11 -1.11
N PRO A 19 -9.19 -14.48 -0.15
CA PRO A 19 -9.55 -14.52 1.27
C PRO A 19 -10.17 -13.19 1.71
N LYS A 20 -11.22 -13.27 2.52
CA LYS A 20 -11.81 -12.09 3.16
C LYS A 20 -11.04 -11.77 4.44
N ASN A 21 -10.98 -10.49 4.78
CA ASN A 21 -10.49 -9.95 6.03
C ASN A 21 -11.26 -8.66 6.34
N ASP A 22 -11.13 -8.15 7.56
CA ASP A 22 -11.94 -7.01 8.04
C ASP A 22 -11.30 -5.65 7.73
N HIS A 23 -10.11 -5.62 7.12
CA HIS A 23 -9.28 -4.42 7.02
C HIS A 23 -9.11 -3.91 5.57
N PHE A 24 -8.97 -4.80 4.60
CA PHE A 24 -8.63 -4.46 3.22
C PHE A 24 -9.37 -5.30 2.19
N GLU A 25 -9.82 -4.67 1.11
CA GLU A 25 -10.32 -5.39 -0.07
C GLU A 25 -9.13 -5.93 -0.89
N LEU A 26 -9.06 -7.25 -1.05
CA LEU A 26 -8.00 -7.89 -1.83
C LEU A 26 -8.40 -8.03 -3.31
N SER A 27 -7.50 -7.77 -4.27
CA SER A 27 -6.15 -7.24 -4.08
C SER A 27 -6.11 -5.70 -4.04
N PHE A 28 -5.23 -5.13 -3.20
CA PHE A 28 -5.10 -3.68 -3.02
C PHE A 28 -3.79 -3.08 -3.57
N ARG A 29 -3.73 -1.75 -3.66
CA ARG A 29 -2.51 -0.98 -3.96
C ARG A 29 -2.35 0.10 -2.91
N MET A 30 -1.17 0.16 -2.31
CA MET A 30 -0.87 1.03 -1.19
C MET A 30 0.45 1.77 -1.40
N CYS A 31 0.45 3.06 -1.09
CA CYS A 31 1.67 3.84 -0.88
C CYS A 31 1.90 4.01 0.63
N VAL A 32 3.11 3.73 1.10
CA VAL A 32 3.56 4.03 2.46
C VAL A 32 4.66 5.06 2.34
N ALA A 33 4.37 6.29 2.72
CA ALA A 33 5.28 7.41 2.54
C ALA A 33 5.59 8.06 3.89
N SER A 34 6.86 7.98 4.30
CA SER A 34 7.25 8.64 5.53
C SER A 34 8.77 8.83 5.63
N PRO A 35 9.28 9.94 6.20
CA PRO A 35 10.70 10.16 6.49
C PRO A 35 11.40 9.01 7.22
N SER A 36 12.73 8.95 7.21
CA SER A 36 13.46 7.91 7.97
C SER A 36 13.12 7.91 9.47
N GLY A 37 13.09 6.72 10.09
CA GLY A 37 12.83 6.54 11.52
C GLY A 37 11.38 6.75 11.99
N SER A 38 10.43 6.89 11.07
CA SER A 38 9.03 7.25 11.38
C SER A 38 8.06 6.08 11.54
N GLY A 39 8.50 4.83 11.32
CA GLY A 39 7.70 3.62 11.50
C GLY A 39 7.08 3.00 10.25
N LYS A 40 7.55 3.36 9.05
CA LYS A 40 7.04 2.81 7.78
C LYS A 40 7.18 1.27 7.68
N SER A 41 8.36 0.71 7.91
CA SER A 41 8.57 -0.76 7.86
C SER A 41 7.77 -1.48 8.95
N ASN A 42 7.70 -0.91 10.16
CA ASN A 42 6.85 -1.43 11.25
C ASN A 42 5.36 -1.45 10.88
N THR A 43 4.86 -0.41 10.21
CA THR A 43 3.47 -0.35 9.77
C THR A 43 3.18 -1.42 8.71
N VAL A 44 4.12 -1.66 7.80
CA VAL A 44 3.98 -2.73 6.80
C VAL A 44 3.99 -4.11 7.45
N LEU A 45 4.87 -4.36 8.43
CA LEU A 45 4.81 -5.60 9.20
C LEU A 45 3.48 -5.79 9.92
N PHE A 46 2.95 -4.73 10.53
CA PHE A 46 1.65 -4.79 11.19
C PHE A 46 0.54 -5.18 10.19
N ILE A 47 0.55 -4.61 8.99
CA ILE A 47 -0.38 -4.97 7.91
C ILE A 47 -0.21 -6.44 7.49
N ILE A 48 1.03 -6.92 7.36
CA ILE A 48 1.28 -8.32 7.03
C ILE A 48 0.74 -9.24 8.14
N ALA A 49 0.94 -8.90 9.41
CA ALA A 49 0.40 -9.67 10.53
C ALA A 49 -1.14 -9.73 10.50
N LEU A 50 -1.81 -8.59 10.26
CA LEU A 50 -3.27 -8.52 10.07
C LEU A 50 -3.76 -9.39 8.91
N LEU A 51 -2.92 -9.57 7.88
CA LEU A 51 -3.24 -10.28 6.64
C LEU A 51 -2.51 -11.62 6.51
N SER A 52 -1.99 -12.15 7.61
CA SER A 52 -1.10 -13.33 7.61
C SER A 52 -1.71 -14.56 6.95
N LYS A 53 -3.05 -14.69 6.96
CA LYS A 53 -3.79 -15.81 6.34
C LYS A 53 -4.32 -15.50 4.93
N CYS A 54 -3.98 -14.34 4.38
CA CYS A 54 -4.53 -13.86 3.12
C CYS A 54 -3.64 -14.13 1.92
N PHE A 55 -2.33 -14.31 2.11
CA PHE A 55 -1.37 -14.38 1.01
C PHE A 55 -0.66 -15.73 0.95
N THR A 56 -0.69 -16.36 -0.23
CA THR A 56 0.07 -17.60 -0.51
C THR A 56 1.55 -17.34 -0.75
N LYS A 57 1.92 -16.09 -1.03
CA LYS A 57 3.29 -15.64 -1.24
C LYS A 57 3.42 -14.17 -0.85
N ILE A 58 4.50 -13.85 -0.15
CA ILE A 58 4.93 -12.48 0.12
C ILE A 58 6.30 -12.30 -0.54
N VAL A 59 6.44 -11.27 -1.37
CA VAL A 59 7.70 -10.92 -2.04
C VAL A 59 8.11 -9.53 -1.56
N VAL A 60 9.30 -9.40 -1.00
CA VAL A 60 9.92 -8.13 -0.64
C VAL A 60 11.01 -7.84 -1.65
N CYS A 61 10.89 -6.74 -2.37
CA CYS A 61 11.91 -6.21 -3.27
C CYS A 61 12.58 -5.02 -2.60
N THR A 62 13.86 -5.15 -2.26
CA THR A 62 14.67 -4.11 -1.61
C THR A 62 16.02 -3.97 -2.31
N LYS A 63 16.72 -2.86 -2.07
CA LYS A 63 18.10 -2.69 -2.51
C LYS A 63 19.08 -3.48 -1.65
N THR A 64 18.86 -3.49 -0.35
CA THR A 64 19.71 -4.16 0.64
C THR A 64 18.79 -4.79 1.68
N ASN A 65 19.07 -6.04 2.04
CA ASN A 65 18.30 -6.70 3.07
C ASN A 65 18.42 -5.97 4.43
N GLU A 66 17.34 -6.00 5.21
CA GLU A 66 17.27 -5.44 6.56
C GLU A 66 16.95 -6.58 7.54
N THR A 67 17.47 -6.50 8.77
CA THR A 67 17.18 -7.48 9.85
C THR A 67 15.68 -7.70 10.07
N LEU A 68 14.87 -6.69 9.73
CA LEU A 68 13.42 -6.77 9.80
C LEU A 68 12.82 -7.81 8.84
N TYR A 69 13.40 -7.95 7.64
CA TYR A 69 12.95 -8.92 6.65
C TYR A 69 13.45 -10.32 6.97
N ASP A 70 14.63 -10.46 7.56
CA ASP A 70 15.09 -11.73 8.13
C ASP A 70 14.08 -12.24 9.17
N HIS A 71 13.72 -11.36 10.12
CA HIS A 71 12.71 -11.70 11.13
C HIS A 71 11.34 -12.06 10.51
N LEU A 72 10.97 -11.39 9.41
CA LEU A 72 9.74 -11.70 8.68
C LEU A 72 9.81 -13.09 8.05
N GLN A 73 10.94 -13.47 7.46
CA GLN A 73 11.16 -14.82 6.89
C GLN A 73 11.17 -15.90 7.98
N ASP A 74 11.69 -15.61 9.16
CA ASP A 74 11.69 -16.54 10.30
C ASP A 74 10.30 -16.72 10.91
N THR A 75 9.42 -15.73 10.77
CA THR A 75 8.10 -15.71 11.44
C THR A 75 6.96 -16.17 10.53
N ILE A 76 7.06 -15.92 9.23
CA ILE A 76 6.01 -16.22 8.27
C ILE A 76 6.60 -17.10 7.17
N ASP A 77 5.98 -18.26 6.98
CA ASP A 77 6.26 -19.11 5.84
C ASP A 77 6.05 -18.32 4.53
N ASN A 78 6.56 -18.83 3.41
CA ASN A 78 6.29 -18.28 2.08
C ASN A 78 6.69 -16.79 1.84
N VAL A 79 7.59 -16.22 2.65
CA VAL A 79 8.25 -14.93 2.39
C VAL A 79 9.49 -15.12 1.53
N GLN A 80 9.62 -14.31 0.49
CA GLN A 80 10.79 -14.24 -0.38
C GLN A 80 11.32 -12.81 -0.39
N VAL A 81 12.59 -12.64 -0.04
CA VAL A 81 13.30 -11.37 -0.18
C VAL A 81 14.11 -11.40 -1.48
N THR A 82 14.03 -10.33 -2.25
CA THR A 82 14.75 -10.12 -3.49
C THR A 82 15.54 -8.82 -3.34
N GLU A 83 16.87 -8.93 -3.42
CA GLU A 83 17.80 -7.83 -3.19
C GLU A 83 18.24 -7.14 -4.49
N GLU A 84 19.16 -6.17 -4.37
CA GLU A 84 19.77 -5.44 -5.49
C GLU A 84 18.77 -4.68 -6.36
N GLY A 85 17.59 -4.35 -5.80
CA GLY A 85 16.53 -3.66 -6.53
C GLY A 85 15.89 -4.51 -7.63
N MET A 86 16.12 -5.83 -7.62
CA MET A 86 15.48 -6.74 -8.56
C MET A 86 13.98 -6.86 -8.26
N VAL A 87 13.20 -6.84 -9.33
CA VAL A 87 11.74 -7.03 -9.28
C VAL A 87 11.42 -8.23 -10.16
N PRO A 88 10.72 -9.26 -9.65
CA PRO A 88 10.39 -10.42 -10.48
C PRO A 88 9.31 -10.07 -11.50
N ALA A 89 9.24 -10.82 -12.59
CA ALA A 89 8.16 -10.67 -13.56
C ALA A 89 6.86 -11.28 -13.00
N MET A 90 5.73 -10.59 -13.20
CA MET A 90 4.42 -11.10 -12.76
C MET A 90 4.10 -12.50 -13.30
N SER A 91 4.62 -12.83 -14.50
CA SER A 91 4.44 -14.11 -15.19
C SER A 91 5.14 -15.29 -14.53
N GLU A 92 6.08 -15.05 -13.61
CA GLU A 92 6.74 -16.10 -12.83
C GLU A 92 5.82 -16.73 -11.78
N TYR A 93 4.64 -16.14 -11.55
CA TYR A 93 3.69 -16.56 -10.53
C TYR A 93 2.32 -16.85 -11.14
N ASP A 94 1.54 -17.68 -10.45
CA ASP A 94 0.17 -17.99 -10.86
C ASP A 94 -0.73 -16.75 -10.78
N SER A 95 -1.87 -16.79 -11.46
CA SER A 95 -2.83 -15.68 -11.45
C SER A 95 -4.03 -15.91 -10.52
N GLU A 96 -4.14 -17.09 -9.92
CA GLU A 96 -5.33 -17.58 -9.22
C GLU A 96 -5.30 -17.31 -7.71
N THR A 97 -4.12 -17.26 -7.12
CA THR A 97 -3.92 -17.06 -5.69
C THR A 97 -3.71 -15.61 -5.32
N SER A 98 -4.01 -15.26 -4.07
CA SER A 98 -3.72 -13.92 -3.54
C SER A 98 -2.27 -13.83 -3.08
N LYS A 99 -1.55 -12.81 -3.54
CA LYS A 99 -0.12 -12.62 -3.27
C LYS A 99 0.14 -11.17 -2.87
N LEU A 100 1.22 -10.92 -2.15
CA LEU A 100 1.66 -9.59 -1.76
C LEU A 100 3.07 -9.33 -2.31
N ILE A 101 3.26 -8.17 -2.95
CA ILE A 101 4.58 -7.66 -3.30
C ILE A 101 4.82 -6.30 -2.64
N ILE A 102 5.99 -6.13 -2.05
CA ILE A 102 6.43 -4.94 -1.33
C ILE A 102 7.66 -4.41 -2.06
N PHE A 103 7.61 -3.15 -2.47
CA PHE A 103 8.73 -2.43 -3.07
C PHE A 103 9.28 -1.45 -2.04
N ASP A 104 10.44 -1.76 -1.45
CA ASP A 104 11.02 -0.97 -0.37
C ASP A 104 12.12 -0.03 -0.84
N ASP A 105 11.88 1.26 -0.66
CA ASP A 105 12.74 2.40 -0.99
C ASP A 105 13.45 2.33 -2.37
N LEU A 106 12.79 1.72 -3.35
CA LEU A 106 13.34 1.54 -4.70
C LEU A 106 13.27 2.82 -5.55
N VAL A 107 12.99 4.00 -5.00
CA VAL A 107 12.73 5.23 -5.77
C VAL A 107 13.90 5.67 -6.66
N MET A 108 15.12 5.28 -6.30
CA MET A 108 16.35 5.61 -7.03
C MET A 108 16.75 4.56 -8.06
N GLU A 109 15.99 3.47 -8.19
CA GLU A 109 16.30 2.41 -9.14
C GLU A 109 16.14 2.86 -10.59
N PRO A 110 16.84 2.21 -11.56
CA PRO A 110 16.79 2.59 -12.96
C PRO A 110 15.36 2.66 -13.51
N LYS A 111 15.17 3.48 -14.56
CA LYS A 111 13.86 3.67 -15.22
C LYS A 111 13.18 2.36 -15.61
N ARG A 112 13.95 1.33 -15.98
CA ARG A 112 13.45 -0.02 -16.28
C ARG A 112 12.74 -0.65 -15.08
N THR A 113 13.38 -0.62 -13.90
CA THR A 113 12.80 -1.10 -12.64
C THR A 113 11.56 -0.30 -12.27
N GLN A 114 11.62 1.04 -12.33
CA GLN A 114 10.44 1.88 -12.06
C GLN A 114 9.28 1.60 -13.02
N ALA A 115 9.56 1.32 -14.29
CA ALA A 115 8.54 0.93 -15.28
C ALA A 115 7.91 -0.42 -14.93
N GLN A 116 8.71 -1.39 -14.49
CA GLN A 116 8.23 -2.70 -14.04
C GLN A 116 7.33 -2.58 -12.81
N ILE A 117 7.74 -1.82 -11.79
CA ILE A 117 6.92 -1.54 -10.61
C ILE A 117 5.62 -0.84 -11.00
N SER A 118 5.67 0.10 -11.93
CA SER A 118 4.46 0.77 -12.45
C SER A 118 3.50 -0.23 -13.13
N GLN A 119 4.01 -1.25 -13.84
CA GLN A 119 3.16 -2.30 -14.40
C GLN A 119 2.46 -3.14 -13.34
N TYR A 120 3.11 -3.42 -12.20
CA TYR A 120 2.44 -4.05 -11.05
C TYR A 120 1.25 -3.21 -10.56
N PHE A 121 1.42 -1.91 -10.38
CA PHE A 121 0.34 -1.02 -9.92
C PHE A 121 -0.80 -0.85 -10.93
N ILE A 122 -0.54 -1.04 -12.23
CA ILE A 122 -1.58 -0.97 -13.27
C ILE A 122 -2.32 -2.31 -13.43
N ARG A 123 -1.59 -3.43 -13.44
CA ARG A 123 -2.10 -4.74 -13.92
C ARG A 123 -2.10 -5.84 -12.86
N GLY A 124 -1.31 -5.69 -11.80
CA GLY A 124 -1.07 -6.74 -10.78
C GLY A 124 -2.35 -7.25 -10.11
N ARG A 125 -3.32 -6.37 -9.84
CA ARG A 125 -4.60 -6.75 -9.22
C ARG A 125 -5.34 -7.86 -9.97
N LYS A 126 -5.33 -7.84 -11.31
CA LYS A 126 -6.00 -8.88 -12.13
C LYS A 126 -5.32 -10.25 -12.02
N GLN A 127 -4.06 -10.26 -11.55
CA GLN A 127 -3.22 -11.44 -11.35
C GLN A 127 -3.09 -11.80 -9.86
N GLY A 128 -3.96 -11.25 -8.99
CA GLY A 128 -4.00 -11.56 -7.57
C GLY A 128 -2.97 -10.85 -6.70
N TRP A 129 -2.21 -9.90 -7.26
CA TRP A 129 -1.22 -9.13 -6.50
C TRP A 129 -1.85 -7.97 -5.74
N SER A 130 -1.63 -7.96 -4.43
CA SER A 130 -1.63 -6.75 -3.63
C SER A 130 -0.24 -6.13 -3.66
N MET A 131 -0.18 -4.80 -3.72
CA MET A 131 1.06 -4.04 -3.88
C MET A 131 1.22 -3.03 -2.75
N ILE A 132 2.40 -2.99 -2.15
CA ILE A 132 2.82 -1.93 -1.23
C ILE A 132 4.09 -1.29 -1.81
N TYR A 133 4.09 0.03 -1.96
CA TYR A 133 5.31 0.79 -2.26
C TYR A 133 5.70 1.62 -1.04
N ILE A 134 6.87 1.36 -0.48
CA ILE A 134 7.44 2.09 0.65
C ILE A 134 8.42 3.13 0.12
N SER A 135 8.32 4.36 0.59
CA SER A 135 9.28 5.41 0.27
C SER A 135 9.45 6.41 1.41
N GLN A 136 10.61 7.06 1.44
CA GLN A 136 10.86 8.19 2.31
C GLN A 136 10.01 9.42 1.99
N SER A 137 9.60 9.58 0.73
CA SER A 137 8.86 10.74 0.24
C SER A 137 7.67 10.31 -0.60
N TYR A 138 6.47 10.82 -0.25
CA TYR A 138 5.27 10.61 -1.05
C TYR A 138 5.48 11.10 -2.48
N PHE A 139 6.13 12.25 -2.65
CA PHE A 139 6.38 12.83 -3.97
C PHE A 139 7.49 12.12 -4.76
N GLY A 140 8.34 11.33 -4.10
CA GLY A 140 9.33 10.47 -4.75
C GLY A 140 8.71 9.26 -5.46
N ILE A 141 7.59 8.74 -4.95
CA ILE A 141 6.85 7.64 -5.59
C ILE A 141 6.29 8.12 -6.93
N SER A 142 6.38 7.36 -8.02
CA SER A 142 5.90 7.82 -9.33
C SER A 142 4.40 8.21 -9.32
N LYS A 143 4.02 9.24 -10.10
CA LYS A 143 2.62 9.69 -10.20
C LYS A 143 1.67 8.54 -10.59
N THR A 144 2.13 7.65 -11.47
CA THR A 144 1.38 6.45 -11.90
C THR A 144 1.04 5.56 -10.71
N ILE A 145 1.99 5.30 -9.82
CA ILE A 145 1.79 4.45 -8.63
C ILE A 145 0.82 5.15 -7.66
N ARG A 146 1.01 6.45 -7.40
CA ARG A 146 0.16 7.22 -6.50
C ARG A 146 -1.30 7.24 -6.92
N ILE A 147 -1.60 7.54 -8.18
CA ILE A 147 -2.98 7.63 -8.70
C ILE A 147 -3.68 6.27 -8.70
N ASN A 148 -2.92 5.18 -8.86
CA ASN A 148 -3.47 3.84 -8.84
C ASN A 148 -3.66 3.28 -7.43
N SER A 149 -3.12 3.93 -6.39
CA SER A 149 -3.20 3.42 -5.02
C SER A 149 -4.57 3.73 -4.40
N GLN A 150 -5.16 2.72 -3.78
CA GLN A 150 -6.39 2.87 -2.98
C GLN A 150 -6.09 3.36 -1.57
N TYR A 151 -4.91 3.01 -1.05
CA TYR A 151 -4.50 3.33 0.31
C TYR A 151 -3.23 4.16 0.30
N VAL A 152 -3.19 5.18 1.15
CA VAL A 152 -1.99 5.99 1.37
C VAL A 152 -1.75 6.13 2.86
N ILE A 153 -0.59 5.65 3.31
CA ILE A 153 -0.14 5.74 4.70
C ILE A 153 0.92 6.82 4.79
N LEU A 154 0.70 7.78 5.68
CA LEU A 154 1.63 8.86 6.02
C LEU A 154 2.10 8.67 7.47
N GLY A 155 3.40 8.51 7.66
CA GLY A 155 3.99 8.57 9.00
C GLY A 155 4.33 10.01 9.40
N ARG A 156 5.08 10.18 10.49
CA ARG A 156 5.42 11.48 11.08
C ARG A 156 6.33 12.37 10.24
N ASN A 157 6.40 13.64 10.65
CA ASN A 157 7.39 14.62 10.19
C ASN A 157 7.26 15.06 8.72
N LEU A 158 6.06 14.97 8.13
CA LEU A 158 5.78 15.61 6.84
C LEU A 158 5.62 17.12 7.03
N THR A 159 6.03 17.88 6.00
CA THR A 159 5.89 19.33 6.01
C THR A 159 4.43 19.75 5.78
N GLN A 160 4.02 20.91 6.30
CA GLN A 160 2.68 21.46 6.01
C GLN A 160 2.46 21.70 4.51
N ARG A 161 3.51 22.04 3.77
CA ARG A 161 3.48 22.19 2.31
C ARG A 161 3.09 20.86 1.66
N ASP A 162 3.79 19.78 2.01
CA ASP A 162 3.54 18.45 1.46
C ASP A 162 2.14 17.97 1.78
N LEU A 163 1.73 18.09 3.05
CA LEU A 163 0.38 17.74 3.49
C LEU A 163 -0.69 18.50 2.71
N GLY A 164 -0.48 19.80 2.44
CA GLY A 164 -1.40 20.59 1.65
C GLY A 164 -1.52 20.11 0.20
N ILE A 165 -0.40 19.72 -0.43
CA ILE A 165 -0.41 19.19 -1.80
C ILE A 165 -1.06 17.80 -1.82
N ILE A 166 -0.75 16.94 -0.84
CA ILE A 166 -1.34 15.61 -0.67
C ILE A 166 -2.87 15.72 -0.53
N CYS A 167 -3.35 16.55 0.38
CA CYS A 167 -4.78 16.77 0.62
C CYS A 167 -5.52 17.16 -0.66
N ARG A 168 -4.97 18.10 -1.44
CA ARG A 168 -5.55 18.54 -2.72
C ARG A 168 -5.45 17.48 -3.84
N GLY A 169 -4.64 16.44 -3.64
CA GLY A 169 -4.48 15.34 -4.59
C GLY A 169 -5.60 14.31 -4.56
N PHE A 170 -6.46 14.34 -3.54
CA PHE A 170 -7.56 13.39 -3.36
C PHE A 170 -8.92 14.10 -3.40
N PRO A 171 -9.99 13.39 -3.80
CA PRO A 171 -11.35 13.90 -3.65
C PRO A 171 -11.70 13.92 -2.16
N THR A 172 -11.64 15.10 -1.54
CA THR A 172 -11.87 15.31 -0.10
C THR A 172 -12.73 16.55 0.12
N ASP A 173 -13.63 16.47 1.11
CA ASP A 173 -14.41 17.62 1.58
C ASP A 173 -13.74 18.32 2.77
N ILE A 174 -12.62 17.76 3.25
CA ILE A 174 -11.86 18.29 4.38
C ILE A 174 -11.05 19.51 3.93
N PRO A 175 -11.20 20.68 4.60
CA PRO A 175 -10.30 21.80 4.38
C PRO A 175 -8.85 21.43 4.71
N VAL A 176 -7.89 21.91 3.91
CA VAL A 176 -6.45 21.61 4.09
C VAL A 176 -5.96 21.81 5.52
N LYS A 177 -6.43 22.87 6.21
CA LYS A 177 -6.06 23.13 7.61
C LYS A 177 -6.53 21.99 8.52
N THR A 178 -7.78 21.57 8.40
CA THR A 178 -8.35 20.44 9.14
C THR A 178 -7.59 19.14 8.86
N PHE A 179 -7.22 18.89 7.60
CA PHE A 179 -6.40 17.73 7.23
C PHE A 179 -5.03 17.73 7.92
N ILE A 180 -4.35 18.88 7.95
CA ILE A 180 -3.07 19.04 8.64
C ILE A 180 -3.22 18.81 10.16
N ASP A 181 -4.30 19.31 10.76
CA ASP A 181 -4.56 19.14 12.18
C ASP A 181 -4.92 17.68 12.53
N LEU A 182 -5.68 17.00 11.67
CA LEU A 182 -5.94 15.56 11.76
C LEU A 182 -4.64 14.77 11.71
N TYR A 183 -3.81 15.03 10.68
CA TYR A 183 -2.51 14.38 10.53
C TYR A 183 -1.64 14.55 11.78
N ARG A 184 -1.56 15.75 12.37
CA ARG A 184 -0.80 16.00 13.60
C ARG A 184 -1.31 15.18 14.77
N ARG A 185 -2.63 15.03 14.91
CA ARG A 185 -3.26 14.25 15.99
C ARG A 185 -3.01 12.76 15.81
N THR A 186 -3.26 12.23 14.62
CA THR A 186 -3.13 10.80 14.30
C THR A 186 -1.67 10.35 14.30
N THR A 187 -0.72 11.26 14.05
CA THR A 187 0.72 10.98 14.04
C THR A 187 1.47 11.54 15.27
N SER A 188 0.77 11.83 16.36
CA SER A 188 1.36 12.47 17.56
C SER A 188 2.31 11.57 18.36
N GLU A 189 2.16 10.25 18.29
CA GLU A 189 2.93 9.24 19.02
C GLU A 189 4.02 8.60 18.16
N LYS A 190 5.14 8.12 18.73
CA LYS A 190 6.21 7.52 17.93
C LYS A 190 5.66 6.30 17.18
N MET A 191 6.08 6.09 15.93
CA MET A 191 5.58 5.05 15.01
C MET A 191 4.11 5.16 14.60
N SER A 192 3.36 6.18 15.05
CA SER A 192 1.97 6.33 14.64
C SER A 192 1.84 6.85 13.20
N THR A 193 0.81 6.36 12.51
CA THR A 193 0.56 6.66 11.11
C THR A 193 -0.88 7.09 10.86
N MET A 194 -1.07 7.89 9.81
CA MET A 194 -2.37 8.21 9.25
C MET A 194 -2.55 7.42 7.95
N MET A 195 -3.56 6.57 7.88
CA MET A 195 -3.95 5.90 6.65
C MET A 195 -5.17 6.59 6.05
N MET A 196 -5.11 6.88 4.75
CA MET A 196 -6.22 7.34 3.95
C MET A 196 -6.70 6.19 3.06
N ASP A 197 -7.96 5.79 3.21
CA ASP A 197 -8.70 4.95 2.27
C ASP A 197 -9.42 5.85 1.28
N ILE A 198 -8.87 5.92 0.06
CA ILE A 198 -9.33 6.83 -0.98
C ILE A 198 -10.65 6.35 -1.60
N ILE A 199 -10.89 5.03 -1.62
CA ILE A 199 -12.08 4.46 -2.26
C ILE A 199 -13.30 4.66 -1.37
N ASN A 200 -13.16 4.34 -0.09
CA ASN A 200 -14.24 4.48 0.88
C ASN A 200 -14.32 5.87 1.50
N ARG A 201 -13.37 6.75 1.16
CA ARG A 201 -13.23 8.11 1.69
C ARG A 201 -13.18 8.10 3.22
N LYS A 202 -12.19 7.41 3.79
CA LYS A 202 -12.01 7.29 5.24
C LYS A 202 -10.57 7.53 5.66
N ILE A 203 -10.40 8.03 6.87
CA ILE A 203 -9.11 8.22 7.52
C ILE A 203 -9.05 7.32 8.75
N TYR A 204 -7.91 6.65 8.94
CA TYR A 204 -7.62 5.79 10.07
C TYR A 204 -6.31 6.19 10.74
N LYS A 205 -6.22 6.05 12.05
CA LYS A 205 -4.98 6.03 12.82
C LYS A 205 -4.46 4.60 12.89
N ASN A 206 -3.16 4.41 12.66
CA ASN A 206 -2.48 3.12 12.78
C ASN A 206 -3.18 1.97 12.04
N VAL A 207 -3.68 2.26 10.83
CA VAL A 207 -4.39 1.32 9.93
C VAL A 207 -5.79 0.90 10.40
N ILE A 208 -6.02 0.70 11.70
CA ILE A 208 -7.24 0.06 12.22
C ILE A 208 -8.24 0.98 12.91
N GLU A 209 -7.79 2.12 13.46
CA GLU A 209 -8.63 3.00 14.26
C GLU A 209 -9.29 4.04 13.36
N TYR A 210 -10.59 3.89 13.09
CA TYR A 210 -11.33 4.88 12.28
C TYR A 210 -11.36 6.25 12.96
N VAL A 211 -11.05 7.30 12.21
CA VAL A 211 -10.97 8.68 12.69
C VAL A 211 -12.13 9.52 12.15
N CYS A 212 -12.26 9.59 10.82
CA CYS A 212 -13.30 10.34 10.15
C CYS A 212 -13.40 9.96 8.66
N ASP A 213 -14.41 10.49 7.98
CA ASP A 213 -14.48 10.42 6.51
C ASP A 213 -13.56 11.47 5.86
N LEU A 214 -13.07 11.18 4.65
CA LEU A 214 -12.17 11.99 3.82
C LEU A 214 -12.95 12.92 2.88
#